data_AF-D6K9J1-F1
#
_entry.id   AF-D6K9J1-F1
#
_cell.length_a   1.000
_cell.length_b   1.000
_cell.length_c   1.000
_cell.angle_alpha   90.00
_cell.angle_beta   90.00
_cell.angle_gamma   90.00
#
_symmetry.space_group_name_H-M   'P 1'
#
loop_
_entity.id
_entity.type
_entity.pdbx_description
1 polymer ?
#
loop_
_entity_poly.entity_id
_entity_poly.type
_entity_poly.pdbx_seq_one_letter_code
_entity_poly.pdbx_strand_id
1 'polypeptide(L)'
;MLRRAPPAHPAPRRPGLGRHRAGPAGERAPAGTNRRPARRPPRLRRAARADHPRRRHGRRGHHQPARTRRGRPQLRLPVRVDPRPELRRTGPPPLPGAPELLDAAVHFVGERLRSDGPRLAPAYTVHGRPVPDQRELGLPGYPGGSSRIGNHVGEQFQLDAFGESLLLFAAAERAGRLDAEGWKAADLAVRTVADRWREPDAGIWELEPRQWTHSRLTCVAGLRALAGAAPRQPLAGTCERLADTLFAEACATAVHPDGHWQRATDDPGIDAALLLPALRGALPARDPRTRATLAACRAHLTQDHFVYRFRHDDRPLEQAEGAFVLCGFVMALAEHQQGNDTEAYRWFERSRGACGASGLYAEEFDIAQRQLRGNLPQAFVHALLLESAARLAPPSAPTAE
;
A
#
# COMPACT_ATOMS: atom_id res chain seq x y z
N MET A 1 -2.85 -24.47 -51.74
CA MET A 1 -4.20 -25.06 -51.90
C MET A 1 -5.03 -24.69 -50.69
N LEU A 2 -6.03 -23.82 -50.87
CA LEU A 2 -6.91 -23.30 -49.83
C LEU A 2 -7.84 -24.38 -49.28
N ARG A 3 -7.99 -24.48 -47.96
CA ARG A 3 -9.08 -25.21 -47.30
C ARG A 3 -10.07 -24.22 -46.68
N ARG A 4 -11.33 -24.41 -47.07
CA ARG A 4 -12.52 -23.58 -46.80
C ARG A 4 -13.02 -23.71 -45.35
N ALA A 5 -13.59 -22.61 -44.87
CA ALA A 5 -14.37 -22.50 -43.64
C ALA A 5 -15.75 -23.18 -43.73
N PRO A 6 -16.35 -23.60 -42.59
CA PRO A 6 -17.73 -24.14 -42.54
C PRO A 6 -18.81 -23.03 -42.46
N PRO A 7 -20.07 -23.33 -42.84
CA PRO A 7 -21.13 -22.33 -42.99
C PRO A 7 -21.84 -21.96 -41.68
N ALA A 8 -22.37 -20.73 -41.67
CA ALA A 8 -23.10 -20.11 -40.56
C ALA A 8 -24.53 -20.65 -40.37
N HIS A 9 -24.97 -20.75 -39.11
CA HIS A 9 -26.34 -21.04 -38.70
C HIS A 9 -27.27 -19.81 -38.86
N PRO A 10 -28.57 -20.01 -39.20
CA PRO A 10 -29.51 -18.91 -39.37
C PRO A 10 -30.11 -18.42 -38.03
N ALA A 11 -30.30 -17.10 -37.93
CA ALA A 11 -30.92 -16.40 -36.82
C ALA A 11 -32.44 -16.63 -36.72
N PRO A 12 -33.06 -16.57 -35.51
CA PRO A 12 -34.49 -16.77 -35.34
C PRO A 12 -35.31 -15.50 -35.68
N ARG A 13 -36.46 -15.73 -36.32
CA ARG A 13 -37.47 -14.74 -36.73
C ARG A 13 -38.20 -14.13 -35.52
N ARG A 14 -38.35 -12.81 -35.50
CA ARG A 14 -39.27 -12.06 -34.61
C ARG A 14 -40.71 -12.09 -35.16
N PRO A 15 -41.76 -12.20 -34.32
CA PRO A 15 -43.13 -11.96 -34.75
C PRO A 15 -43.62 -10.54 -34.43
N GLY A 16 -44.20 -9.89 -35.44
CA GLY A 16 -45.53 -9.28 -35.40
C GLY A 16 -45.77 -8.01 -34.55
N LEU A 17 -45.72 -6.85 -35.20
CA LEU A 17 -46.32 -5.59 -34.75
C LEU A 17 -47.86 -5.63 -34.89
N GLY A 18 -48.58 -5.51 -33.77
CA GLY A 18 -50.01 -5.21 -33.72
C GLY A 18 -50.24 -3.73 -33.42
N ARG A 19 -50.92 -3.04 -34.35
CA ARG A 19 -51.40 -1.65 -34.21
C ARG A 19 -52.66 -1.61 -33.34
N HIS A 20 -52.78 -0.66 -32.42
CA HIS A 20 -54.06 -0.08 -32.01
C HIS A 20 -53.91 1.40 -31.59
N ARG A 21 -55.04 2.10 -31.69
CA ARG A 21 -55.23 3.53 -32.01
C ARG A 21 -55.07 4.48 -30.81
N ALA A 22 -54.81 5.74 -31.16
CA ALA A 22 -54.83 6.93 -30.30
C ALA A 22 -56.26 7.39 -29.92
N GLY A 23 -56.36 8.11 -28.79
CA GLY A 23 -57.47 8.99 -28.40
C GLY A 23 -57.34 9.48 -26.94
N PRO A 24 -57.73 10.72 -26.59
CA PRO A 24 -56.84 11.64 -25.86
C PRO A 24 -57.38 12.23 -24.53
N ALA A 25 -56.55 13.12 -23.96
CA ALA A 25 -56.87 14.26 -23.08
C ALA A 25 -56.81 14.08 -21.55
N GLY A 26 -56.19 15.06 -20.88
CA GLY A 26 -56.34 15.27 -19.43
C GLY A 26 -55.19 16.02 -18.75
N GLU A 27 -55.11 17.35 -18.95
CA GLU A 27 -54.41 18.27 -18.03
C GLU A 27 -54.94 18.14 -16.60
N ARG A 28 -54.05 18.29 -15.60
CA ARG A 28 -54.18 19.23 -14.45
C ARG A 28 -53.14 18.94 -13.35
N ALA A 29 -52.24 19.88 -13.13
CA ALA A 29 -51.81 20.28 -11.78
C ALA A 29 -52.87 21.29 -11.22
N PRO A 30 -52.98 21.58 -9.90
CA PRO A 30 -51.99 22.44 -9.21
C PRO A 30 -51.86 22.28 -7.66
N ALA A 31 -50.90 23.06 -7.11
CA ALA A 31 -50.80 23.68 -5.77
C ALA A 31 -50.63 22.77 -4.52
N GLY A 32 -49.55 22.92 -3.73
CA GLY A 32 -49.37 23.92 -2.66
C GLY A 32 -49.68 23.24 -1.30
N THR A 33 -49.00 23.36 -0.15
CA THR A 33 -48.18 24.39 0.48
C THR A 33 -47.49 23.80 1.73
N ASN A 34 -46.22 24.19 1.95
CA ASN A 34 -45.62 24.66 3.21
C ASN A 34 -46.09 24.11 4.60
N ARG A 35 -45.18 23.49 5.38
CA ARG A 35 -45.01 23.74 6.83
C ARG A 35 -43.72 23.12 7.41
N ARG A 36 -43.04 23.92 8.23
CA ARG A 36 -41.75 23.75 8.92
C ARG A 36 -41.90 23.01 10.29
N PRO A 37 -40.83 22.80 11.09
CA PRO A 37 -40.53 21.52 11.74
C PRO A 37 -40.87 21.45 13.25
N ALA A 38 -40.82 20.24 13.80
CA ALA A 38 -40.80 19.93 15.23
C ALA A 38 -40.14 18.54 15.41
N ARG A 39 -39.46 18.13 16.48
CA ARG A 39 -38.97 18.67 17.76
C ARG A 39 -38.20 17.49 18.39
N ARG A 40 -37.02 17.70 18.99
CA ARG A 40 -36.42 16.75 19.96
C ARG A 40 -37.25 16.70 21.26
N PRO A 41 -37.20 15.60 22.03
CA PRO A 41 -36.67 15.68 23.41
C PRO A 41 -36.04 14.33 23.90
N PRO A 42 -35.66 14.17 25.20
CA PRO A 42 -34.69 14.95 25.97
C PRO A 42 -33.59 14.08 26.64
N ARG A 43 -32.55 14.75 27.14
CA ARG A 43 -31.56 14.20 28.09
C ARG A 43 -32.15 14.18 29.51
N LEU A 44 -31.88 13.13 30.27
CA LEU A 44 -32.08 13.08 31.72
C LEU A 44 -30.72 13.05 32.44
N ARG A 45 -30.53 14.01 33.34
CA ARG A 45 -29.47 14.09 34.36
C ARG A 45 -30.17 14.18 35.72
N ARG A 46 -29.70 13.41 36.72
CA ARG A 46 -29.53 13.72 38.17
C ARG A 46 -29.11 12.42 38.87
N ALA A 47 -27.92 12.34 39.49
CA ALA A 47 -27.57 12.80 40.86
C ALA A 47 -28.40 12.06 41.93
N ALA A 48 -27.87 11.47 43.01
CA ALA A 48 -26.74 11.86 43.85
C ALA A 48 -26.38 10.75 44.89
N ARG A 49 -25.13 10.79 45.42
CA ARG A 49 -24.71 10.64 46.85
C ARG A 49 -25.06 9.32 47.59
N ALA A 50 -24.31 8.81 48.56
CA ALA A 50 -23.02 9.11 49.17
C ALA A 50 -22.62 7.89 50.04
N ASP A 51 -21.40 7.96 50.56
CA ASP A 51 -20.94 7.46 51.85
C ASP A 51 -19.89 6.33 51.91
N HIS A 52 -18.76 6.77 52.45
CA HIS A 52 -17.65 6.07 53.07
C HIS A 52 -18.07 5.64 54.48
N PRO A 53 -17.41 4.64 55.10
CA PRO A 53 -16.29 5.02 55.97
C PRO A 53 -15.10 4.06 56.03
N ARG A 54 -14.00 4.68 56.46
CA ARG A 54 -12.65 4.20 56.80
C ARG A 54 -12.63 3.22 57.99
N ARG A 55 -11.55 2.44 58.11
CA ARG A 55 -10.56 2.42 59.23
C ARG A 55 -9.48 1.35 58.98
N ARG A 56 -8.17 1.72 58.97
CA ARG A 56 -7.13 1.63 60.04
C ARG A 56 -6.74 0.15 60.36
N HIS A 57 -5.50 -0.30 60.58
CA HIS A 57 -4.19 0.19 61.08
C HIS A 57 -3.09 -0.74 60.50
N GLY A 58 -1.82 -0.37 60.27
CA GLY A 58 -0.71 -0.13 61.22
C GLY A 58 0.50 -0.99 60.78
N ARG A 59 1.60 -0.42 60.26
CA ARG A 59 2.84 0.10 60.89
C ARG A 59 3.93 -0.94 61.26
N ARG A 60 5.14 -0.69 60.70
CA ARG A 60 6.54 -0.98 61.18
C ARG A 60 7.02 -2.44 61.04
N GLY A 61 8.30 -2.74 60.77
CA GLY A 61 9.54 -1.95 60.67
C GLY A 61 10.74 -2.82 60.25
N HIS A 62 11.89 -2.17 60.04
CA HIS A 62 13.19 -2.69 59.57
C HIS A 62 13.81 -3.83 60.39
N HIS A 63 14.56 -4.73 59.74
CA HIS A 63 16.02 -4.94 59.93
C HIS A 63 16.55 -6.17 59.14
N GLN A 64 17.68 -5.98 58.44
CA GLN A 64 18.66 -7.00 58.02
C GLN A 64 19.68 -7.18 59.18
N PRO A 65 20.55 -8.24 59.26
CA PRO A 65 21.45 -8.66 58.15
C PRO A 65 21.98 -10.13 58.11
N ALA A 66 22.81 -10.37 57.09
CA ALA A 66 24.08 -11.14 57.07
C ALA A 66 24.15 -12.65 56.67
N ARG A 67 24.87 -12.84 55.54
CA ARG A 67 26.05 -13.71 55.30
C ARG A 67 25.93 -15.07 54.55
N THR A 68 26.49 -15.01 53.33
CA THR A 68 27.50 -15.89 52.69
C THR A 68 27.15 -17.31 52.24
N ARG A 69 27.26 -17.54 50.91
CA ARG A 69 28.24 -18.51 50.35
C ARG A 69 28.53 -18.23 48.85
N ARG A 70 29.83 -18.30 48.55
CA ARG A 70 30.53 -18.33 47.23
C ARG A 70 29.94 -19.42 46.33
N GLY A 71 30.00 -19.43 44.99
CA GLY A 71 30.66 -18.62 43.96
C GLY A 71 30.67 -19.45 42.65
N ARG A 72 30.68 -18.80 41.48
CA ARG A 72 31.27 -19.27 40.20
C ARG A 72 31.18 -18.13 39.16
N PRO A 73 32.26 -17.79 38.46
CA PRO A 73 32.26 -16.70 37.48
C PRO A 73 31.77 -17.19 36.11
N GLN A 74 30.72 -16.57 35.56
CA GLN A 74 30.43 -16.70 34.13
C GLN A 74 31.15 -15.59 33.39
N LEU A 75 32.15 -15.98 32.60
CA LEU A 75 32.81 -15.14 31.61
C LEU A 75 31.77 -14.55 30.65
N ARG A 76 31.63 -13.23 30.65
CA ARG A 76 30.98 -12.49 29.57
C ARG A 76 31.99 -12.29 28.45
N LEU A 77 31.91 -13.10 27.40
CA LEU A 77 32.55 -12.82 26.12
C LEU A 77 31.78 -11.70 25.42
N PRO A 78 32.43 -10.64 24.92
CA PRO A 78 31.78 -9.66 24.07
C PRO A 78 31.53 -10.28 22.70
N VAL A 79 30.27 -10.41 22.31
CA VAL A 79 29.87 -10.71 20.92
C VAL A 79 30.22 -9.47 20.09
N ARG A 80 31.38 -9.49 19.44
CA ARG A 80 31.68 -8.59 18.31
C ARG A 80 30.74 -8.99 17.18
N VAL A 81 29.77 -8.12 16.88
CA VAL A 81 29.05 -8.16 15.61
C VAL A 81 30.05 -7.65 14.56
N ASP A 82 30.54 -8.57 13.75
CA ASP A 82 31.40 -8.28 12.61
C ASP A 82 30.60 -7.48 11.57
N PRO A 83 30.97 -6.24 11.21
CA PRO A 83 30.33 -5.54 10.11
C PRO A 83 30.68 -6.30 8.83
N ARG A 84 29.67 -6.86 8.16
CA ARG A 84 29.84 -7.62 6.92
C ARG A 84 30.70 -6.84 5.91
N PRO A 85 31.54 -7.53 5.12
CA PRO A 85 32.34 -6.89 4.10
C PRO A 85 31.41 -6.29 3.02
N GLU A 86 31.78 -5.10 2.55
CA GLU A 86 31.14 -4.44 1.42
C GLU A 86 31.07 -5.41 0.23
N LEU A 87 29.85 -5.87 -0.09
CA LEU A 87 29.57 -6.52 -1.35
C LEU A 87 29.87 -5.50 -2.46
N ARG A 88 31.02 -5.65 -3.13
CA ARG A 88 31.25 -5.00 -4.43
C ARG A 88 30.06 -5.33 -5.32
N ARG A 89 29.33 -4.30 -5.74
CA ARG A 89 28.22 -4.40 -6.69
C ARG A 89 28.75 -4.96 -8.01
N THR A 90 28.63 -6.27 -8.23
CA THR A 90 28.70 -6.90 -9.54
C THR A 90 27.30 -7.00 -10.12
N GLY A 91 26.61 -5.86 -10.21
CA GLY A 91 25.35 -5.74 -10.93
C GLY A 91 25.62 -5.24 -12.35
N PRO A 92 24.69 -5.45 -13.30
CA PRO A 92 24.79 -4.83 -14.61
C PRO A 92 24.96 -3.31 -14.48
N PRO A 93 25.67 -2.66 -15.43
CA PRO A 93 25.81 -1.21 -15.42
C PRO A 93 24.41 -0.55 -15.40
N PRO A 94 24.27 0.61 -14.71
CA PRO A 94 23.00 1.31 -14.67
C PRO A 94 22.51 1.57 -16.10
N LEU A 95 21.22 1.35 -16.34
CA LEU A 95 20.59 1.68 -17.62
C LEU A 95 20.87 3.16 -17.96
N PRO A 96 21.11 3.50 -19.24
CA PRO A 96 21.22 4.90 -19.67
C PRO A 96 20.05 5.73 -19.14
N GLY A 97 20.32 6.88 -18.53
CA GLY A 97 19.30 7.76 -17.94
C GLY A 97 18.81 7.39 -16.53
N ALA A 98 19.19 6.25 -15.96
CA ALA A 98 18.77 5.87 -14.60
C ALA A 98 19.17 6.89 -13.51
N PRO A 99 20.37 7.52 -13.54
CA PRO A 99 20.71 8.58 -12.59
C PRO A 99 19.85 9.84 -12.77
N GLU A 100 19.50 10.20 -14.00
CA GLU A 100 18.67 11.37 -14.31
C GLU A 100 17.22 11.18 -13.84
N LEU A 101 16.68 9.97 -14.00
CA LEU A 101 15.35 9.61 -13.49
C LEU A 101 15.29 9.67 -11.96
N LEU A 102 16.33 9.19 -11.28
CA LEU A 102 16.43 9.28 -9.83
C LEU A 102 16.47 10.74 -9.36
N ASP A 103 17.28 11.58 -10.00
CA ASP A 103 17.36 13.00 -9.67
C ASP A 103 16.02 13.71 -9.90
N ALA A 104 15.37 13.45 -11.03
CA ALA A 104 14.07 14.04 -11.34
C ALA A 104 13.01 13.64 -10.30
N ALA A 105 13.00 12.36 -9.87
CA ALA A 105 12.09 11.88 -8.83
C ALA A 105 12.39 12.53 -7.47
N VAL A 106 13.66 12.57 -7.05
CA VAL A 106 14.09 13.20 -5.79
C VAL A 106 13.75 14.68 -5.78
N HIS A 107 14.01 15.39 -6.89
CA HIS A 107 13.70 16.79 -7.03
C HIS A 107 12.19 17.04 -6.94
N PHE A 108 11.39 16.30 -7.71
CA PHE A 108 9.94 16.46 -7.71
C PHE A 108 9.33 16.19 -6.34
N VAL A 109 9.63 15.03 -5.74
CA VAL A 109 9.10 14.64 -4.41
C VAL A 109 9.61 15.59 -3.33
N GLY A 110 10.89 15.97 -3.37
CA GLY A 110 11.48 16.91 -2.43
C GLY A 110 10.89 18.32 -2.53
N GLU A 111 10.57 18.79 -3.73
CA GLU A 111 9.87 20.06 -3.94
C GLU A 111 8.43 20.02 -3.44
N ARG A 112 7.68 18.94 -3.72
CA ARG A 112 6.31 18.77 -3.21
C ARG A 112 6.28 18.73 -1.68
N LEU A 113 7.18 17.98 -1.04
CA LEU A 113 7.30 17.93 0.42
C LEU A 113 7.66 19.29 1.03
N ARG A 114 8.57 20.06 0.43
CA ARG A 114 8.92 21.40 0.94
C ARG A 114 7.79 22.41 0.75
N SER A 115 6.99 22.27 -0.31
CA SER A 115 5.88 23.18 -0.63
C SER A 115 4.64 22.89 0.20
N ASP A 116 4.25 21.61 0.27
CA ASP A 116 2.96 21.18 0.84
C ASP A 116 3.11 20.60 2.25
N GLY A 117 4.32 20.17 2.62
CA GLY A 117 4.66 19.69 3.96
C GLY A 117 3.73 18.56 4.41
N PRO A 118 3.10 18.67 5.59
CA PRO A 118 2.15 17.68 6.07
C PRO A 118 0.89 17.49 5.20
N ARG A 119 0.64 18.37 4.23
CA ARG A 119 -0.49 18.29 3.28
C ARG A 119 -0.07 17.78 1.90
N LEU A 120 1.04 17.04 1.82
CA LEU A 120 1.45 16.36 0.59
C LEU A 120 0.26 15.60 0.00
N ALA A 121 -0.12 15.92 -1.23
CA ALA A 121 -1.20 15.25 -1.93
C ALA A 121 -0.68 13.93 -2.54
N PRO A 122 -1.50 12.88 -2.62
CA PRO A 122 -1.08 11.63 -3.25
C PRO A 122 -0.76 11.76 -4.75
N ALA A 123 -1.33 12.75 -5.44
CA ALA A 123 -1.03 13.00 -6.84
C ALA A 123 -1.05 14.48 -7.21
N TYR A 124 -0.27 14.79 -8.24
CA TYR A 124 -0.16 16.10 -8.86
C TYR A 124 -0.21 15.93 -10.38
N THR A 125 -0.49 17.03 -11.08
CA THR A 125 -0.20 17.11 -12.52
C THR A 125 1.30 16.94 -12.78
N VAL A 126 1.68 16.62 -14.02
CA VAL A 126 3.11 16.49 -14.43
C VAL A 126 3.93 17.77 -14.22
N HIS A 127 3.28 18.92 -14.02
CA HIS A 127 3.90 20.20 -13.71
C HIS A 127 3.89 20.54 -12.21
N GLY A 128 3.54 19.58 -11.34
CA GLY A 128 3.46 19.76 -9.89
C GLY A 128 2.26 20.56 -9.39
N ARG A 129 1.32 20.94 -10.26
CA ARG A 129 0.08 21.63 -9.85
C ARG A 129 -0.92 20.64 -9.24
N PRO A 130 -1.83 21.10 -8.36
CA PRO A 130 -2.96 20.28 -7.89
C PRO A 130 -3.76 19.69 -9.06
N VAL A 131 -4.20 18.44 -8.90
CA VAL A 131 -5.06 17.78 -9.89
C VAL A 131 -6.43 18.46 -9.89
N PRO A 132 -7.02 18.79 -11.06
CA PRO A 132 -8.37 19.35 -11.13
C PRO A 132 -9.43 18.38 -10.60
N ASP A 133 -10.53 18.94 -10.11
CA ASP A 133 -11.70 18.18 -9.66
C ASP A 133 -12.20 17.22 -10.75
N GLN A 134 -12.67 16.05 -10.30
CA GLN A 134 -13.19 15.04 -11.19
C GLN A 134 -14.49 15.52 -11.86
N ARG A 135 -14.60 15.30 -13.17
CA ARG A 135 -15.84 15.51 -13.94
C ARG A 135 -16.01 14.44 -15.02
N GLU A 136 -17.25 14.14 -15.35
CA GLU A 136 -17.59 13.24 -16.45
C GLU A 136 -17.41 13.92 -17.81
N LEU A 137 -17.03 13.14 -18.81
CA LEU A 137 -16.83 13.62 -20.18
C LEU A 137 -18.01 13.30 -21.11
N GLY A 138 -19.03 12.57 -20.64
CA GLY A 138 -20.14 12.13 -21.48
C GLY A 138 -19.74 11.17 -22.61
N LEU A 139 -18.54 10.58 -22.53
CA LEU A 139 -18.04 9.58 -23.46
C LEU A 139 -18.26 8.17 -22.88
N PRO A 140 -18.57 7.17 -23.72
CA PRO A 140 -18.66 5.79 -23.28
C PRO A 140 -17.28 5.29 -22.83
N GLY A 141 -17.19 4.74 -21.62
CA GLY A 141 -15.97 4.05 -21.17
C GLY A 141 -15.91 2.62 -21.68
N TYR A 142 -14.72 2.05 -21.68
CA TYR A 142 -14.48 0.68 -22.13
C TYR A 142 -14.00 -0.20 -20.95
N PRO A 143 -14.50 -1.44 -20.80
CA PRO A 143 -15.61 -2.08 -21.51
C PRO A 143 -16.94 -1.81 -20.78
N GLY A 144 -17.65 -0.74 -21.15
CA GLY A 144 -18.93 -0.37 -20.52
C GLY A 144 -18.79 0.53 -19.26
N GLY A 145 -17.66 1.20 -19.11
CA GLY A 145 -17.39 2.15 -18.02
C GLY A 145 -17.88 3.58 -18.30
N SER A 146 -17.43 4.51 -17.47
CA SER A 146 -17.62 5.96 -17.68
C SER A 146 -16.29 6.64 -17.92
N SER A 147 -16.26 7.68 -18.77
CA SER A 147 -15.07 8.50 -18.98
C SER A 147 -15.07 9.71 -18.04
N ARG A 148 -13.98 9.86 -17.29
CA ARG A 148 -13.78 10.97 -16.35
C ARG A 148 -12.44 11.64 -16.59
N ILE A 149 -12.34 12.91 -16.24
CA ILE A 149 -11.08 13.66 -16.14
C ILE A 149 -10.99 14.29 -14.76
N GLY A 150 -9.77 14.45 -14.23
CA GLY A 150 -9.55 14.93 -12.86
C GLY A 150 -9.62 13.82 -11.82
N ASN A 151 -9.33 14.16 -10.56
CA ASN A 151 -9.31 13.22 -9.43
C ASN A 151 -9.66 13.95 -8.12
N HIS A 152 -10.28 13.25 -7.17
CA HIS A 152 -10.61 13.75 -5.82
C HIS A 152 -9.43 13.65 -4.83
N VAL A 153 -8.27 13.22 -5.31
CA VAL A 153 -7.04 12.98 -4.53
C VAL A 153 -6.53 14.20 -3.77
N GLY A 154 -6.85 15.42 -4.19
CA GLY A 154 -6.32 16.66 -3.59
C GLY A 154 -6.74 16.90 -2.14
N GLU A 155 -7.79 16.24 -1.66
CA GLU A 155 -8.29 16.34 -0.27
C GLU A 155 -7.83 15.17 0.61
N GLN A 156 -7.19 14.15 0.02
CA GLN A 156 -6.82 12.94 0.72
C GLN A 156 -5.49 13.08 1.46
N PHE A 157 -5.42 12.49 2.65
CA PHE A 157 -4.17 12.24 3.35
C PHE A 157 -3.77 10.76 3.19
N GLN A 158 -2.55 10.51 2.72
CA GLN A 158 -1.95 9.18 2.63
C GLN A 158 -0.65 9.14 3.42
N LEU A 159 -0.62 8.34 4.48
CA LEU A 159 0.54 8.25 5.36
C LEU A 159 1.69 7.50 4.67
N ASP A 160 1.38 6.50 3.84
CA ASP A 160 2.36 5.70 3.10
C ASP A 160 3.22 6.53 2.16
N ALA A 161 2.69 7.62 1.59
CA ALA A 161 3.43 8.52 0.70
C ALA A 161 4.70 9.10 1.37
N PHE A 162 4.67 9.35 2.68
CA PHE A 162 5.84 9.80 3.43
C PHE A 162 6.86 8.67 3.61
N GLY A 163 6.40 7.43 3.83
CA GLY A 163 7.26 6.25 3.88
C GLY A 163 7.97 5.99 2.55
N GLU A 164 7.24 6.04 1.44
CA GLU A 164 7.79 5.89 0.09
C GLU A 164 8.77 7.03 -0.27
N SER A 165 8.47 8.27 0.15
CA SER A 165 9.40 9.39 -0.01
C SER A 165 10.73 9.15 0.72
N LEU A 166 10.69 8.61 1.93
CA LEU A 166 11.89 8.26 2.70
C LEU A 166 12.67 7.10 2.05
N LEU A 167 11.99 6.13 1.45
CA LEU A 167 12.62 5.06 0.65
C LEU A 167 13.38 5.63 -0.55
N LEU A 168 12.77 6.58 -1.27
CA LEU A 168 13.40 7.31 -2.38
C LEU A 168 14.64 8.07 -1.92
N PHE A 169 14.53 8.86 -0.85
CA PHE A 169 15.67 9.63 -0.32
C PHE A 169 16.79 8.72 0.17
N ALA A 170 16.46 7.60 0.82
CA ALA A 170 17.45 6.60 1.21
C ALA A 170 18.17 5.99 -0.01
N ALA A 171 17.47 5.78 -1.13
CA ALA A 171 18.08 5.31 -2.37
C ALA A 171 19.01 6.36 -2.99
N ALA A 172 18.58 7.62 -3.00
CA ALA A 172 19.39 8.76 -3.46
C ALA A 172 20.65 8.95 -2.63
N GLU A 173 20.55 8.87 -1.30
CA GLU A 173 21.68 8.97 -0.39
C GLU A 173 22.70 7.85 -0.63
N ARG A 174 22.24 6.60 -0.75
CA ARG A 174 23.13 5.46 -1.10
C ARG A 174 23.83 5.64 -2.45
N ALA A 175 23.26 6.45 -3.34
CA ALA A 175 23.85 6.78 -4.63
C ALA A 175 24.71 8.06 -4.59
N GLY A 176 24.83 8.73 -3.44
CA GLY A 176 25.53 10.02 -3.31
C GLY A 176 24.83 11.17 -4.03
N ARG A 177 23.50 11.10 -4.19
CA ARG A 177 22.69 12.05 -4.98
C ARG A 177 21.66 12.82 -4.15
N LEU A 178 21.62 12.64 -2.83
CA LEU A 178 20.72 13.39 -1.97
C LEU A 178 21.41 14.69 -1.51
N ASP A 179 20.95 15.82 -2.05
CA ASP A 179 21.49 17.13 -1.72
C ASP A 179 20.88 17.72 -0.42
N ALA A 180 21.30 18.94 -0.07
CA ALA A 180 20.83 19.62 1.13
C ALA A 180 19.31 19.90 1.12
N GLU A 181 18.70 20.13 -0.05
CA GLU A 181 17.26 20.35 -0.16
C GLU A 181 16.49 19.03 0.00
N GLY A 182 17.02 17.93 -0.55
CA GLY A 182 16.53 16.57 -0.31
C GLY A 182 16.58 16.19 1.16
N TRP A 183 17.65 16.55 1.88
CA TRP A 183 17.75 16.35 3.32
C TRP A 183 16.72 17.15 4.12
N LYS A 184 16.41 18.39 3.71
CA LYS A 184 15.31 19.17 4.31
C LYS A 184 13.95 18.51 4.07
N ALA A 185 13.72 18.00 2.87
CA ALA A 185 12.49 17.27 2.55
C ALA A 185 12.37 15.96 3.36
N ALA A 186 13.47 15.23 3.53
CA ALA A 186 13.50 14.03 4.37
C ALA A 186 13.15 14.34 5.84
N ASP A 187 13.72 15.41 6.41
CA ASP A 187 13.39 15.85 7.77
C ASP A 187 11.90 16.25 7.91
N LEU A 188 11.32 16.94 6.92
CA LEU A 188 9.88 17.23 6.88
C LEU A 188 9.02 15.97 6.84
N ALA A 189 9.41 14.97 6.04
CA ALA A 189 8.70 13.70 5.98
C ALA A 189 8.78 12.95 7.32
N VAL A 190 9.95 12.87 7.95
CA VAL A 190 10.12 12.25 9.28
C VAL A 190 9.26 12.94 10.34
N ARG A 191 9.25 14.28 10.37
CA ARG A 191 8.41 15.05 11.31
C ARG A 191 6.93 14.80 11.07
N THR A 192 6.49 14.79 9.81
CA THR A 192 5.09 14.52 9.48
C THR A 192 4.67 13.12 9.94
N VAL A 193 5.51 12.11 9.71
CA VAL A 193 5.25 10.76 10.23
C VAL A 193 5.18 10.78 11.75
N ALA A 194 6.12 11.44 12.43
CA ALA A 194 6.12 11.53 13.90
C ALA A 194 4.83 12.14 14.48
N ASP A 195 4.31 13.17 13.81
CA ASP A 195 3.13 13.91 14.27
C ASP A 195 1.81 13.20 13.92
N ARG A 196 1.72 12.56 12.74
CA ARG A 196 0.45 12.16 12.14
C ARG A 196 0.23 10.64 12.00
N TRP A 197 1.19 9.78 12.36
CA TRP A 197 1.07 8.33 12.12
C TRP A 197 -0.14 7.64 12.78
N ARG A 198 -0.80 8.27 13.76
CA ARG A 198 -2.01 7.77 14.43
C ARG A 198 -3.31 8.23 13.78
N GLU A 199 -3.24 9.14 12.81
CA GLU A 199 -4.41 9.63 12.09
C GLU A 199 -4.86 8.60 11.06
N PRO A 200 -6.17 8.44 10.84
CA PRO A 200 -6.68 7.70 9.70
C PRO A 200 -6.21 8.31 8.38
N ASP A 201 -5.84 7.46 7.43
CA ASP A 201 -5.38 7.84 6.08
C ASP A 201 -6.12 7.04 5.01
N ALA A 202 -6.08 7.48 3.75
CA ALA A 202 -6.78 6.81 2.66
C ALA A 202 -6.09 5.50 2.20
N GLY A 203 -4.82 5.32 2.57
CA GLY A 203 -3.98 4.21 2.11
C GLY A 203 -3.71 4.22 0.60
N ILE A 204 -2.89 3.28 0.15
CA ILE A 204 -2.45 3.17 -1.26
C ILE A 204 -3.60 2.93 -2.25
N TRP A 205 -4.75 2.45 -1.74
CA TRP A 205 -5.94 2.15 -2.54
C TRP A 205 -6.98 3.27 -2.55
N GLU A 206 -6.71 4.42 -1.91
CA GLU A 206 -7.63 5.57 -1.83
C GLU A 206 -9.01 5.21 -1.25
N LEU A 207 -9.02 4.45 -0.16
CA LEU A 207 -10.24 4.01 0.51
C LEU A 207 -10.67 4.99 1.61
N GLU A 208 -11.83 4.71 2.22
CA GLU A 208 -12.31 5.46 3.40
C GLU A 208 -11.22 5.50 4.48
N PRO A 209 -10.89 6.67 5.05
CA PRO A 209 -9.78 6.81 5.96
C PRO A 209 -9.83 5.87 7.17
N ARG A 210 -8.77 5.09 7.35
CA ARG A 210 -8.55 4.21 8.51
C ARG A 210 -7.08 4.20 8.91
N GLN A 211 -6.76 3.64 10.07
CA GLN A 211 -5.37 3.40 10.46
C GLN A 211 -4.83 2.16 9.74
N TRP A 212 -4.56 2.30 8.44
CA TRP A 212 -4.12 1.19 7.62
C TRP A 212 -2.76 0.66 8.08
N THR A 213 -2.66 -0.66 8.14
CA THR A 213 -1.45 -1.36 8.59
C THR A 213 -0.33 -1.22 7.56
N HIS A 214 -0.64 -1.30 6.25
CA HIS A 214 0.37 -1.12 5.21
C HIS A 214 0.98 0.29 5.26
N SER A 215 0.19 1.32 5.55
CA SER A 215 0.69 2.70 5.61
C SER A 215 1.72 2.90 6.72
N ARG A 216 1.38 2.48 7.95
CA ARG A 216 2.30 2.53 9.09
C ARG A 216 3.57 1.73 8.85
N LEU A 217 3.45 0.50 8.33
CA LEU A 217 4.61 -0.35 8.07
C LEU A 217 5.47 0.17 6.90
N THR A 218 4.89 0.86 5.92
CA THR A 218 5.64 1.54 4.86
C THR A 218 6.46 2.70 5.41
N CYS A 219 5.93 3.46 6.38
CA CYS A 219 6.73 4.43 7.13
C CYS A 219 7.88 3.75 7.90
N VAL A 220 7.64 2.60 8.54
CA VAL A 220 8.71 1.83 9.21
C VAL A 220 9.82 1.47 8.21
N ALA A 221 9.47 0.99 7.01
CA ALA A 221 10.45 0.71 5.95
C ALA A 221 11.26 1.97 5.57
N GLY A 222 10.58 3.08 5.28
CA GLY A 222 11.23 4.34 4.89
C GLY A 222 12.17 4.90 5.96
N LEU A 223 11.72 4.93 7.21
CA LEU A 223 12.52 5.39 8.35
C LEU A 223 13.78 4.53 8.54
N ARG A 224 13.64 3.19 8.51
CA ARG A 224 14.77 2.25 8.62
C ARG A 224 15.73 2.38 7.44
N ALA A 225 15.20 2.53 6.23
CA ALA A 225 16.02 2.70 5.03
C ALA A 225 16.85 3.99 5.08
N LEU A 226 16.27 5.11 5.52
CA LEU A 226 16.97 6.38 5.62
C LEU A 226 18.04 6.36 6.73
N ALA A 227 17.71 5.82 7.91
CA ALA A 227 18.67 5.65 8.99
C ALA A 227 19.86 4.78 8.57
N GLY A 228 19.58 3.66 7.89
CA GLY A 228 20.62 2.77 7.37
C GLY A 228 21.45 3.35 6.23
N ALA A 229 20.87 4.22 5.40
CA ALA A 229 21.60 4.91 4.33
C ALA A 229 22.57 5.96 4.87
N ALA A 230 22.22 6.64 5.97
CA ALA A 230 23.02 7.73 6.54
C ALA A 230 23.18 7.63 8.07
N PRO A 231 23.88 6.61 8.58
CA PRO A 231 23.96 6.33 10.03
C PRO A 231 24.67 7.44 10.83
N ARG A 232 25.41 8.34 10.15
CA ARG A 232 26.11 9.48 10.78
C ARG A 232 25.27 10.75 10.82
N GLN A 233 24.12 10.78 10.16
CA GLN A 233 23.25 11.94 10.19
C GLN A 233 22.52 12.04 11.53
N PRO A 234 22.37 13.25 12.12
CA PRO A 234 21.64 13.42 13.38
C PRO A 234 20.21 12.86 13.36
N LEU A 235 19.58 12.84 12.18
CA LEU A 235 18.22 12.32 11.97
C LEU A 235 18.11 10.79 12.13
N ALA A 236 19.21 10.05 11.96
CA ALA A 236 19.19 8.58 11.94
C ALA A 236 18.60 7.98 13.22
N GLY A 237 19.08 8.43 14.39
CA GLY A 237 18.57 7.93 15.67
C GLY A 237 17.09 8.28 15.91
N THR A 238 16.60 9.41 15.39
CA THR A 238 15.18 9.75 15.43
C THR A 238 14.36 8.79 14.56
N CYS A 239 14.84 8.49 13.36
CA CYS A 239 14.21 7.53 12.46
C CYS A 239 14.12 6.14 13.07
N GLU A 240 15.19 5.63 13.67
CA GLU A 240 15.22 4.32 14.32
C GLU A 240 14.18 4.22 15.44
N ARG A 241 14.18 5.19 16.38
CA ARG A 241 13.22 5.20 17.51
C ARG A 241 11.78 5.30 17.02
N LEU A 242 11.52 6.13 16.01
CA LEU A 242 10.19 6.30 15.45
C LEU A 242 9.74 5.02 14.74
N ALA A 243 10.61 4.41 13.93
CA ALA A 243 10.33 3.14 13.26
C ALA A 243 9.99 2.03 14.26
N ASP A 244 10.76 1.92 15.35
CA ASP A 244 10.49 0.93 16.40
C ASP A 244 9.18 1.22 17.14
N THR A 245 8.84 2.49 17.33
CA THR A 245 7.55 2.89 17.92
C THR A 245 6.37 2.47 17.05
N LEU A 246 6.38 2.83 15.76
CA LEU A 246 5.33 2.47 14.80
C LEU A 246 5.23 0.95 14.64
N PHE A 247 6.38 0.28 14.54
CA PHE A 247 6.41 -1.17 14.40
C PHE A 247 5.83 -1.86 15.63
N ALA A 248 6.26 -1.48 16.84
CA ALA A 248 5.75 -2.07 18.08
C ALA A 248 4.23 -1.86 18.24
N GLU A 249 3.72 -0.69 17.85
CA GLU A 249 2.28 -0.44 17.89
C GLU A 249 1.54 -1.29 16.85
N ALA A 250 2.00 -1.36 15.61
CA ALA A 250 1.39 -2.23 14.59
C ALA A 250 1.39 -3.71 15.05
N CYS A 251 2.49 -4.18 15.66
CA CYS A 251 2.56 -5.53 16.23
C CYS A 251 1.49 -5.79 17.29
N ALA A 252 1.18 -4.77 18.10
CA ALA A 252 0.23 -4.89 19.20
C ALA A 252 -1.23 -4.80 18.73
N THR A 253 -1.50 -4.12 17.61
CA THR A 253 -2.88 -3.76 17.21
C THR A 253 -3.33 -4.32 15.87
N ALA A 254 -2.42 -4.83 15.03
CA ALA A 254 -2.72 -5.20 13.65
C ALA A 254 -2.20 -6.58 13.23
N VAL A 255 -1.91 -7.46 14.19
CA VAL A 255 -1.60 -8.87 13.91
C VAL A 255 -2.87 -9.69 14.15
N HIS A 256 -3.34 -10.36 13.09
CA HIS A 256 -4.44 -11.30 13.15
C HIS A 256 -4.08 -12.48 14.08
N PRO A 257 -5.05 -13.12 14.78
CA PRO A 257 -4.79 -14.32 15.58
C PRO A 257 -4.04 -15.45 14.84
N ASP A 258 -4.21 -15.55 13.53
CA ASP A 258 -3.50 -16.51 12.66
C ASP A 258 -2.05 -16.10 12.31
N GLY A 259 -1.58 -14.98 12.86
CA GLY A 259 -0.19 -14.52 12.78
C GLY A 259 0.17 -13.68 11.55
N HIS A 260 -0.77 -13.41 10.65
CA HIS A 260 -0.57 -12.48 9.53
C HIS A 260 -0.96 -11.04 9.91
N TRP A 261 -0.44 -10.05 9.18
CA TRP A 261 -0.93 -8.68 9.26
C TRP A 261 -2.37 -8.58 8.75
N GLN A 262 -3.23 -7.88 9.48
CA GLN A 262 -4.57 -7.50 9.01
C GLN A 262 -4.57 -6.09 8.42
N ARG A 263 -5.61 -5.75 7.66
CA ARG A 263 -5.75 -4.49 6.91
C ARG A 263 -5.63 -3.24 7.76
N ALA A 264 -6.38 -3.19 8.86
CA ALA A 264 -6.37 -2.09 9.82
C ALA A 264 -6.65 -2.63 11.22
N THR A 265 -6.40 -1.84 12.25
CA THR A 265 -6.66 -2.24 13.64
C THR A 265 -8.11 -2.66 13.90
N ASP A 266 -9.06 -2.13 13.14
CA ASP A 266 -10.49 -2.43 13.21
C ASP A 266 -11.01 -3.24 12.00
N ASP A 267 -10.13 -3.71 11.13
CA ASP A 267 -10.45 -4.54 9.95
C ASP A 267 -9.52 -5.76 9.92
N PRO A 268 -10.02 -6.96 10.31
CA PRO A 268 -9.23 -8.19 10.33
C PRO A 268 -8.96 -8.76 8.92
N GLY A 269 -9.46 -8.13 7.85
CA GLY A 269 -9.27 -8.58 6.48
C GLY A 269 -7.80 -8.63 6.06
N ILE A 270 -7.52 -9.35 4.97
CA ILE A 270 -6.21 -9.41 4.33
C ILE A 270 -6.18 -8.49 3.10
N ASP A 271 -4.99 -7.97 2.78
CA ASP A 271 -4.77 -7.06 1.65
C ASP A 271 -3.38 -7.28 1.06
N ALA A 272 -3.29 -7.32 -0.27
CA ALA A 272 -2.06 -7.55 -1.00
C ALA A 272 -1.01 -6.44 -0.77
N ALA A 273 -1.43 -5.22 -0.40
CA ALA A 273 -0.52 -4.13 -0.03
C ALA A 273 0.34 -4.50 1.20
N LEU A 274 -0.09 -5.43 2.05
CA LEU A 274 0.66 -5.88 3.23
C LEU A 274 1.91 -6.72 2.89
N LEU A 275 2.10 -7.09 1.62
CA LEU A 275 3.34 -7.70 1.15
C LEU A 275 4.45 -6.67 0.94
N LEU A 276 4.10 -5.42 0.59
CA LEU A 276 5.07 -4.37 0.29
C LEU A 276 6.01 -4.03 1.47
N PRO A 277 5.55 -3.87 2.73
CA PRO A 277 6.44 -3.46 3.80
C PRO A 277 7.62 -4.40 4.01
N ALA A 278 7.43 -5.72 3.94
CA ALA A 278 8.52 -6.70 4.04
C ALA A 278 9.49 -6.60 2.85
N LEU A 279 8.97 -6.39 1.64
CA LEU A 279 9.78 -6.16 0.44
C LEU A 279 10.60 -4.87 0.50
N ARG A 280 10.10 -3.86 1.23
CA ARG A 280 10.76 -2.57 1.46
C ARG A 280 11.63 -2.53 2.71
N GLY A 281 11.69 -3.61 3.50
CA GLY A 281 12.57 -3.72 4.67
C GLY A 281 11.98 -3.21 5.97
N ALA A 282 10.65 -3.07 6.08
CA ALA A 282 9.97 -2.77 7.35
C ALA A 282 10.19 -3.86 8.39
N LEU A 283 10.47 -5.10 7.98
CA LEU A 283 10.72 -6.24 8.85
C LEU A 283 11.61 -7.27 8.11
N PRO A 284 12.32 -8.16 8.83
CA PRO A 284 13.14 -9.19 8.20
C PRO A 284 12.33 -10.09 7.27
N ALA A 285 12.93 -10.52 6.16
CA ALA A 285 12.31 -11.44 5.20
C ALA A 285 11.77 -12.73 5.85
N ARG A 286 12.48 -13.26 6.84
CA ARG A 286 12.12 -14.50 7.56
C ARG A 286 11.21 -14.29 8.77
N ASP A 287 10.72 -13.08 9.00
CA ASP A 287 9.78 -12.81 10.08
C ASP A 287 8.52 -13.69 9.92
N PRO A 288 8.02 -14.34 10.99
CA PRO A 288 6.84 -15.20 10.91
C PRO A 288 5.62 -14.50 10.31
N ARG A 289 5.44 -13.20 10.58
CA ARG A 289 4.31 -12.41 10.06
C ARG A 289 4.43 -12.19 8.55
N THR A 290 5.63 -11.96 8.03
CA THR A 290 5.88 -11.88 6.59
C THR A 290 5.43 -13.16 5.89
N ARG A 291 5.83 -14.32 6.41
CA ARG A 291 5.47 -15.63 5.84
C ARG A 291 3.98 -15.91 5.96
N ALA A 292 3.38 -15.58 7.11
CA ALA A 292 1.94 -15.75 7.33
C ALA A 292 1.12 -14.84 6.41
N THR A 293 1.50 -13.57 6.23
CA THR A 293 0.83 -12.64 5.30
C THR A 293 0.95 -13.10 3.86
N LEU A 294 2.11 -13.60 3.43
CA LEU A 294 2.27 -14.20 2.10
C LEU A 294 1.34 -15.39 1.89
N ALA A 295 1.30 -16.31 2.86
CA ALA A 295 0.42 -17.48 2.82
C ALA A 295 -1.06 -17.08 2.78
N ALA A 296 -1.47 -16.10 3.59
CA ALA A 296 -2.84 -15.59 3.62
C ALA A 296 -3.23 -14.92 2.30
N CYS A 297 -2.37 -14.07 1.74
CA CYS A 297 -2.61 -13.47 0.42
C CYS A 297 -2.78 -14.55 -0.65
N ARG A 298 -1.90 -15.55 -0.67
CA ARG A 298 -1.98 -16.67 -1.62
C ARG A 298 -3.31 -17.42 -1.50
N ALA A 299 -3.73 -17.72 -0.27
CA ALA A 299 -4.92 -18.52 -0.02
C ALA A 299 -6.23 -17.78 -0.31
N HIS A 300 -6.27 -16.46 -0.07
CA HIS A 300 -7.55 -15.73 -0.02
C HIS A 300 -7.73 -14.69 -1.12
N LEU A 301 -6.65 -14.25 -1.76
CA LEU A 301 -6.65 -13.14 -2.74
C LEU A 301 -6.16 -13.57 -4.13
N THR A 302 -6.13 -14.87 -4.45
CA THR A 302 -5.62 -15.34 -5.74
C THR A 302 -6.61 -16.22 -6.50
N GLN A 303 -6.54 -16.14 -7.84
CA GLN A 303 -7.28 -16.99 -8.77
C GLN A 303 -6.49 -17.10 -10.07
N ASP A 304 -6.31 -18.31 -10.61
CA ASP A 304 -5.57 -18.56 -11.86
C ASP A 304 -4.16 -17.94 -11.92
N HIS A 305 -3.48 -17.86 -10.77
CA HIS A 305 -2.20 -17.16 -10.58
C HIS A 305 -2.26 -15.63 -10.81
N PHE A 306 -3.44 -15.04 -10.77
CA PHE A 306 -3.63 -13.60 -10.61
C PHE A 306 -3.93 -13.25 -9.16
N VAL A 307 -3.66 -12.00 -8.78
CA VAL A 307 -3.77 -11.51 -7.41
C VAL A 307 -4.70 -10.30 -7.37
N TYR A 308 -5.61 -10.28 -6.40
CA TYR A 308 -6.58 -9.20 -6.14
C TYR A 308 -6.08 -8.32 -4.99
N ARG A 309 -6.59 -7.08 -4.88
CA ARG A 309 -6.13 -6.15 -3.85
C ARG A 309 -6.57 -6.61 -2.47
N PHE A 310 -7.87 -6.85 -2.33
CA PHE A 310 -8.53 -7.31 -1.11
C PHE A 310 -9.91 -7.89 -1.47
N ARG A 311 -10.55 -8.55 -0.51
CA ARG A 311 -11.94 -9.02 -0.67
C ARG A 311 -12.90 -7.89 -0.34
N HIS A 312 -13.71 -7.47 -1.32
CA HIS A 312 -14.73 -6.41 -1.13
C HIS A 312 -15.93 -6.91 -0.32
N ASP A 313 -16.38 -8.12 -0.59
CA ASP A 313 -17.53 -8.78 0.02
C ASP A 313 -17.48 -10.31 -0.24
N ASP A 314 -18.58 -11.01 0.03
CA ASP A 314 -18.67 -12.46 -0.11
C ASP A 314 -18.75 -12.96 -1.56
N ARG A 315 -18.80 -12.07 -2.56
CA ARG A 315 -18.81 -12.48 -3.98
C ARG A 315 -17.45 -13.09 -4.37
N PRO A 316 -17.42 -13.92 -5.43
CA PRO A 316 -16.18 -14.33 -6.06
C PRO A 316 -15.33 -13.13 -6.46
N LEU A 317 -14.00 -13.28 -6.39
CA LEU A 317 -13.07 -12.16 -6.57
C LEU A 317 -13.22 -11.51 -7.96
N GLU A 318 -13.36 -12.31 -9.03
CA GLU A 318 -13.52 -11.79 -10.39
C GLU A 318 -14.84 -11.04 -10.62
N GLN A 319 -15.81 -11.21 -9.73
CA GLN A 319 -17.10 -10.51 -9.80
C GLN A 319 -17.06 -9.18 -9.03
N ALA A 320 -16.12 -9.01 -8.11
CA ALA A 320 -15.97 -7.80 -7.32
C ALA A 320 -15.09 -6.77 -8.02
N GLU A 321 -13.93 -7.17 -8.54
CA GLU A 321 -12.99 -6.32 -9.27
C GLU A 321 -12.19 -7.15 -10.30
N GLY A 322 -11.41 -6.49 -11.18
CA GLY A 322 -10.41 -7.20 -11.97
C GLY A 322 -9.17 -7.53 -11.12
N ALA A 323 -8.40 -8.54 -11.51
CA ALA A 323 -7.17 -8.84 -10.80
C ALA A 323 -6.15 -7.71 -11.02
N PHE A 324 -5.54 -7.25 -9.95
CA PHE A 324 -4.69 -6.06 -9.98
C PHE A 324 -3.27 -6.44 -10.39
N VAL A 325 -2.84 -5.99 -11.58
CA VAL A 325 -1.62 -6.53 -12.22
C VAL A 325 -0.37 -6.25 -11.38
N LEU A 326 -0.32 -5.10 -10.69
CA LEU A 326 0.76 -4.77 -9.74
C LEU A 326 0.87 -5.82 -8.62
N CYS A 327 -0.25 -6.32 -8.10
CA CYS A 327 -0.24 -7.29 -7.00
C CYS A 327 0.39 -8.62 -7.40
N GLY A 328 0.29 -9.01 -8.67
CA GLY A 328 0.96 -10.20 -9.21
C GLY A 328 2.49 -10.06 -9.23
N PHE A 329 3.02 -8.89 -9.59
CA PHE A 329 4.45 -8.60 -9.48
C PHE A 329 4.93 -8.51 -8.03
N VAL A 330 4.12 -7.92 -7.14
CA VAL A 330 4.42 -7.89 -5.70
C VAL A 330 4.47 -9.31 -5.12
N MET A 331 3.54 -10.19 -5.52
CA MET A 331 3.55 -11.60 -5.14
C MET A 331 4.82 -12.30 -5.65
N ALA A 332 5.23 -12.07 -6.90
CA ALA A 332 6.46 -12.62 -7.46
C ALA A 332 7.69 -12.22 -6.62
N LEU A 333 7.80 -10.94 -6.26
CA LEU A 333 8.87 -10.45 -5.39
C LEU A 333 8.81 -11.08 -3.99
N ALA A 334 7.61 -11.24 -3.43
CA ALA A 334 7.43 -11.84 -2.10
C ALA A 334 7.83 -13.31 -2.09
N GLU A 335 7.46 -14.10 -3.09
CA GLU A 335 7.92 -15.48 -3.26
C GLU A 335 9.44 -15.56 -3.41
N HIS A 336 10.03 -14.70 -4.24
CA HIS A 336 11.47 -14.65 -4.44
C HIS A 336 12.21 -14.30 -3.14
N GLN A 337 11.68 -13.36 -2.36
CA GLN A 337 12.22 -13.00 -1.04
C GLN A 337 12.23 -14.20 -0.06
N GLN A 338 11.32 -15.16 -0.23
CA GLN A 338 11.29 -16.40 0.56
C GLN A 338 12.15 -17.53 -0.02
N GLY A 339 12.79 -17.32 -1.17
CA GLY A 339 13.56 -18.34 -1.89
C GLY A 339 12.71 -19.33 -2.70
N ASN A 340 11.43 -19.02 -2.93
CA ASN A 340 10.53 -19.84 -3.74
C ASN A 340 10.63 -19.47 -5.23
N ASP A 341 11.83 -19.56 -5.80
CA ASP A 341 12.14 -18.97 -7.11
C ASP A 341 11.22 -19.47 -8.24
N THR A 342 10.94 -20.77 -8.30
CA THR A 342 10.01 -21.32 -9.31
C THR A 342 8.63 -20.70 -9.23
N GLU A 343 8.10 -20.47 -8.02
CA GLU A 343 6.80 -19.81 -7.85
C GLU A 343 6.92 -18.32 -8.19
N ALA A 344 8.00 -17.66 -7.80
CA ALA A 344 8.24 -16.26 -8.16
C ALA A 344 8.19 -16.05 -9.68
N TYR A 345 8.86 -16.91 -10.45
CA TYR A 345 8.82 -16.88 -11.92
C TYR A 345 7.41 -17.15 -12.46
N ARG A 346 6.63 -18.05 -11.87
CA ARG A 346 5.25 -18.31 -12.30
C ARG A 346 4.34 -17.09 -12.11
N TRP A 347 4.42 -16.42 -10.97
CA TRP A 347 3.67 -15.18 -10.71
C TRP A 347 4.12 -14.06 -11.64
N PHE A 348 5.43 -13.91 -11.85
CA PHE A 348 5.98 -12.92 -12.77
C PHE A 348 5.49 -13.15 -14.21
N GLU A 349 5.62 -14.37 -14.74
CA GLU A 349 5.22 -14.70 -16.11
C GLU A 349 3.70 -14.60 -16.31
N ARG A 350 2.91 -14.99 -15.31
CA ARG A 350 1.46 -14.81 -15.37
C ARG A 350 1.09 -13.33 -15.45
N SER A 351 1.68 -12.49 -14.61
CA SER A 351 1.42 -11.04 -14.58
C SER A 351 1.94 -10.35 -15.85
N ARG A 352 3.13 -10.75 -16.33
CA ARG A 352 3.71 -10.30 -17.61
C ARG A 352 2.81 -10.66 -18.80
N GLY A 353 2.13 -11.81 -18.74
CA GLY A 353 1.19 -12.25 -19.76
C GLY A 353 -0.09 -11.42 -19.86
N ALA A 354 -0.41 -10.58 -18.87
CA ALA A 354 -1.57 -9.67 -18.90
C ALA A 354 -1.34 -8.41 -19.74
N CYS A 355 -0.21 -8.34 -20.46
CA CYS A 355 0.13 -7.20 -21.29
C CYS A 355 -0.80 -7.07 -22.50
N GLY A 356 -1.13 -5.83 -22.89
CA GLY A 356 -1.83 -5.54 -24.13
C GLY A 356 -0.97 -5.75 -25.37
N ALA A 357 -1.60 -5.78 -26.54
CA ALA A 357 -0.91 -5.93 -27.82
C ALA A 357 0.13 -4.82 -28.11
N SER A 358 -0.02 -3.66 -27.48
CA SER A 358 0.92 -2.54 -27.57
C SER A 358 2.17 -2.70 -26.68
N GLY A 359 2.25 -3.75 -25.86
CA GLY A 359 3.28 -3.86 -24.83
C GLY A 359 2.97 -3.06 -23.56
N LEU A 360 1.78 -2.45 -23.47
CA LEU A 360 1.35 -1.65 -22.32
C LEU A 360 0.46 -2.48 -21.37
N TYR A 361 0.66 -2.27 -20.07
CA TYR A 361 -0.15 -2.86 -19.02
C TYR A 361 -1.25 -1.90 -18.56
N ALA A 362 -2.45 -2.46 -18.39
CA ALA A 362 -3.52 -1.80 -17.68
C ALA A 362 -3.38 -2.02 -16.16
N GLU A 363 -4.19 -1.31 -15.38
CA GLU A 363 -4.28 -1.45 -13.93
C GLU A 363 -4.76 -2.84 -13.50
N GLU A 364 -5.82 -3.31 -14.17
CA GLU A 364 -6.47 -4.58 -13.87
C GLU A 364 -6.53 -5.51 -15.10
N PHE A 365 -6.66 -6.80 -14.83
CA PHE A 365 -6.96 -7.83 -15.83
C PHE A 365 -8.20 -8.61 -15.42
N ASP A 366 -9.20 -8.65 -16.31
CA ASP A 366 -10.38 -9.48 -16.14
C ASP A 366 -10.06 -10.93 -16.51
N ILE A 367 -10.04 -11.82 -15.53
CA ILE A 367 -9.71 -13.22 -15.77
C ILE A 367 -10.85 -13.98 -16.49
N ALA A 368 -12.10 -13.60 -16.23
CA ALA A 368 -13.27 -14.28 -16.79
C ALA A 368 -13.47 -13.89 -18.26
N GLN A 369 -13.33 -12.60 -18.57
CA GLN A 369 -13.46 -12.05 -19.92
C GLN A 369 -12.12 -12.07 -20.69
N ARG A 370 -11.00 -12.33 -20.01
CA ARG A 370 -9.63 -12.33 -20.55
C ARG A 370 -9.27 -11.01 -21.25
N GLN A 371 -9.51 -9.90 -20.59
CA GLN A 371 -9.29 -8.57 -21.16
C GLN A 371 -8.73 -7.57 -20.15
N LEU A 372 -8.07 -6.52 -20.68
CA LEU A 372 -7.57 -5.40 -19.89
C LEU A 372 -8.72 -4.59 -19.28
N ARG A 373 -8.54 -4.10 -18.06
CA ARG A 373 -9.50 -3.23 -17.36
C ARG A 373 -8.79 -2.09 -16.62
N GLY A 374 -9.52 -1.00 -16.41
CA GLY A 374 -9.03 0.18 -15.70
C GLY A 374 -8.08 1.04 -16.54
N ASN A 375 -7.22 1.78 -15.84
CA ASN A 375 -6.31 2.76 -16.43
C ASN A 375 -5.26 2.10 -17.34
N LEU A 376 -4.98 2.70 -18.51
CA LEU A 376 -3.98 2.23 -19.49
C LEU A 376 -3.30 3.43 -20.18
N PRO A 377 -1.95 3.50 -20.21
CA PRO A 377 -1.00 2.67 -19.48
C PRO A 377 -0.97 2.98 -17.98
N GLN A 378 -0.83 1.96 -17.15
CA GLN A 378 -0.69 2.15 -15.70
C GLN A 378 0.78 2.17 -15.26
N ALA A 379 1.30 3.34 -14.94
CA ALA A 379 2.73 3.56 -14.71
C ALA A 379 3.32 2.69 -13.58
N PHE A 380 2.62 2.56 -12.45
CA PHE A 380 3.13 1.75 -11.32
C PHE A 380 3.19 0.25 -11.64
N VAL A 381 2.36 -0.26 -12.56
CA VAL A 381 2.42 -1.66 -13.00
C VAL A 381 3.72 -1.88 -13.78
N HIS A 382 4.07 -0.94 -14.67
CA HIS A 382 5.32 -1.00 -15.41
C HIS A 382 6.53 -0.85 -14.50
N ALA A 383 6.46 0.01 -13.48
CA ALA A 383 7.53 0.14 -12.49
C ALA A 383 7.80 -1.18 -11.75
N LEU A 384 6.73 -1.87 -11.30
CA LEU A 384 6.86 -3.16 -10.61
C LEU A 384 7.25 -4.31 -11.54
N LEU A 385 6.87 -4.27 -12.82
CA LEU A 385 7.40 -5.19 -13.83
C LEU A 385 8.92 -5.04 -13.93
N LEU A 386 9.41 -3.81 -14.11
CA LEU A 386 10.85 -3.53 -14.26
C LEU A 386 11.62 -3.91 -13.00
N GLU A 387 11.09 -3.57 -11.82
CA GLU A 387 11.68 -3.95 -10.54
C GLU A 387 11.74 -5.47 -10.37
N SER A 388 10.63 -6.17 -10.67
CA SER A 388 10.58 -7.63 -10.61
C SER A 388 11.57 -8.27 -11.57
N ALA A 389 11.60 -7.82 -12.83
CA ALA A 389 12.53 -8.34 -13.82
C ALA A 389 13.98 -8.17 -13.36
N ALA A 390 14.35 -7.00 -12.84
CA ALA A 390 15.70 -6.73 -12.36
C ALA A 390 16.08 -7.57 -11.13
N ARG A 391 15.14 -7.83 -10.22
CA ARG A 391 15.40 -8.61 -8.99
C ARG A 391 15.41 -10.11 -9.22
N LEU A 392 14.56 -10.62 -10.12
CA LEU A 392 14.49 -12.04 -10.45
C LEU A 392 15.61 -12.46 -11.42
N ALA A 393 16.16 -11.51 -12.20
CA ALA A 393 17.25 -11.82 -13.13
C ALA A 393 18.41 -12.53 -12.40
N PRO A 394 18.96 -13.62 -12.97
CA PRO A 394 20.14 -14.24 -12.40
C PRO A 394 21.31 -13.24 -12.37
N PRO A 395 22.21 -13.32 -11.38
CA PRO A 395 23.40 -12.47 -11.36
C PRO A 395 24.13 -12.64 -12.69
N SER A 396 24.44 -11.53 -13.35
CA SER A 396 25.21 -11.55 -14.60
C SER A 396 26.48 -12.36 -14.37
N ALA A 397 26.68 -13.41 -15.17
CA ALA A 397 27.92 -14.16 -15.16
C ALA A 397 29.07 -13.16 -15.36
N PRO A 398 30.19 -13.28 -14.62
CA PRO A 398 31.34 -12.43 -14.88
C PRO A 398 31.71 -12.59 -16.34
N THR A 399 31.72 -11.48 -17.09
CA THR A 399 32.32 -11.41 -18.41
C THR A 399 33.73 -11.97 -18.29
N ALA A 400 33.99 -13.10 -18.93
CA ALA A 400 35.34 -13.61 -19.07
C ALA A 400 36.13 -12.56 -19.86
N GLU A 401 37.07 -11.89 -19.19
CA GLU A 401 38.12 -11.11 -19.84
C GLU A 401 39.09 -12.02 -20.59
#